data_AF-A0A535I5S8-F1
#
_entry.id   AF-A0A535I5S8-F1
#
_cell.length_a   1.000
_cell.length_b   1.000
_cell.length_c   1.000
_cell.angle_alpha   90.00
_cell.angle_beta   90.00
_cell.angle_gamma   90.00
#
_symmetry.space_group_name_H-M   'P 1'
#
loop_
_entity.id
_entity.type
_entity.pdbx_description
1 polymer ?
#
loop_
_entity_poly.entity_id
_entity_poly.type
_entity_poly.pdbx_seq_one_letter_code
_entity_poly.pdbx_strand_id
1 'polypeptide(L)'
;MAASLAADTREAFASARAGLAQFEVDLVVRARASTNDASGERDRLLESIVVAYRFGDRQLWAAVLLDLLTPAILERLRHFRPEPPAIDLEDVRAEFVVQVLEAAATMPLPPDLRFVERRMILRAGQGVRRWLRKERRWRGNCQTLESLAEKESK
;
A
#
# COMPACT_ATOMS: atom_id res chain seq x y z
N MET A 1 1.68 17.72 -0.30
CA MET A 1 0.98 16.46 -0.68
C MET A 1 1.57 15.22 -0.02
N ALA A 2 2.88 14.94 -0.08
CA ALA A 2 3.49 13.85 0.71
C ALA A 2 3.23 13.97 2.24
N ALA A 3 3.07 15.20 2.72
CA ALA A 3 2.72 15.51 4.10
C ALA A 3 1.33 15.00 4.53
N SER A 4 0.35 14.88 3.61
CA SER A 4 -0.99 14.38 3.97
C SER A 4 -0.93 12.89 4.26
N LEU A 5 -0.42 12.06 3.34
CA LEU A 5 -0.37 10.59 3.59
C LEU A 5 0.36 10.24 4.89
N ALA A 6 1.49 10.89 5.17
CA ALA A 6 2.25 10.63 6.39
C ALA A 6 1.58 11.15 7.66
N ALA A 7 0.76 12.21 7.57
CA ALA A 7 -0.06 12.66 8.68
C ALA A 7 -1.23 11.69 8.89
N ASP A 8 -1.93 11.32 7.81
CA ASP A 8 -3.10 10.44 7.82
C ASP A 8 -2.76 9.06 8.42
N THR A 9 -1.63 8.46 8.01
CA THR A 9 -1.21 7.15 8.54
C THR A 9 -0.75 7.22 9.99
N ARG A 10 -0.09 8.32 10.39
CA ARG A 10 0.29 8.53 11.80
C ARG A 10 -0.91 8.73 12.69
N GLU A 11 -1.92 9.48 12.24
CA GLU A 11 -3.16 9.71 12.98
C GLU A 11 -3.98 8.42 13.10
N ALA A 12 -4.07 7.66 12.01
CA ALA A 12 -4.69 6.34 12.02
C ALA A 12 -3.98 5.40 13.01
N PHE A 13 -2.63 5.39 13.02
CA PHE A 13 -1.87 4.62 14.00
C PHE A 13 -2.08 5.11 15.43
N ALA A 14 -2.10 6.42 15.67
CA ALA A 14 -2.34 6.98 16.99
C ALA A 14 -3.70 6.54 17.57
N SER A 15 -4.72 6.48 16.71
CA SER A 15 -6.05 5.97 17.07
C SER A 15 -6.03 4.46 17.31
N ALA A 16 -5.38 3.69 16.42
CA ALA A 16 -5.25 2.24 16.53
C ALA A 16 -4.44 1.79 17.77
N ARG A 17 -3.47 2.60 18.21
CA ARG A 17 -2.61 2.30 19.36
C ARG A 17 -3.40 2.05 20.64
N ALA A 18 -4.56 2.67 20.82
CA ALA A 18 -5.41 2.45 21.99
C ALA A 18 -5.97 1.02 22.07
N GLY A 19 -6.07 0.32 20.93
CA GLY A 19 -6.52 -1.07 20.86
C GLY A 19 -5.39 -2.10 20.96
N LEU A 20 -4.13 -1.67 21.00
CA LEU A 20 -2.96 -2.56 21.09
C LEU A 20 -2.62 -2.88 22.54
N ALA A 21 -2.28 -4.13 22.80
CA ALA A 21 -1.63 -4.52 24.04
C ALA A 21 -0.20 -3.98 24.10
N GLN A 22 0.36 -3.84 25.32
CA GLN A 22 1.69 -3.24 25.51
C GLN A 22 2.78 -3.96 24.71
N PHE A 23 2.76 -5.31 24.67
CA PHE A 23 3.75 -6.08 23.93
C PHE A 23 3.66 -5.85 22.40
N GLU A 24 2.47 -5.55 21.88
CA GLU A 24 2.24 -5.23 20.47
C GLU A 24 2.73 -3.81 20.15
N VAL A 25 2.52 -2.86 21.08
CA VAL A 25 3.12 -1.52 20.97
C VAL A 25 4.64 -1.62 20.93
N ASP A 26 5.24 -2.43 21.81
CA ASP A 26 6.70 -2.63 21.86
C ASP A 26 7.22 -3.26 20.55
N LEU A 27 6.49 -4.21 19.97
CA LEU A 27 6.77 -4.78 18.65
C LEU A 27 6.85 -3.68 17.57
N VAL A 28 5.86 -2.78 17.53
CA VAL A 28 5.81 -1.68 16.55
C VAL A 28 6.92 -0.67 16.77
N VAL A 29 7.22 -0.31 18.01
CA VAL A 29 8.33 0.61 18.35
C VAL A 29 9.67 0.03 17.88
N ARG A 30 9.91 -1.26 18.14
CA ARG A 30 11.11 -1.96 17.63
C ARG A 30 11.14 -2.02 16.11
N ALA A 31 10.00 -2.28 15.47
CA ALA A 31 9.90 -2.27 14.01
C ALA A 31 10.25 -0.90 13.42
N ARG A 32 9.84 0.21 14.07
CA ARG A 32 10.23 1.57 13.65
C ARG A 32 11.72 1.88 13.87
N ALA A 33 12.27 1.42 14.99
CA ALA A 33 13.66 1.69 15.36
C ALA A 33 14.67 0.84 14.57
N SER A 34 14.27 -0.37 14.15
CA SER A 34 15.12 -1.26 13.36
C SER A 34 15.35 -0.72 11.94
N THR A 35 16.58 -0.85 11.48
CA THR A 35 16.95 -0.59 10.08
C THR A 35 17.04 -1.90 9.30
N ASN A 36 17.03 -1.83 7.97
CA ASN A 36 17.28 -2.99 7.10
C ASN A 36 18.78 -3.36 7.11
N ASP A 37 19.34 -3.61 8.28
CA ASP A 37 20.72 -4.06 8.44
C ASP A 37 20.84 -5.58 8.20
N ALA A 38 22.07 -6.09 8.24
CA ALA A 38 22.36 -7.50 7.96
C ALA A 38 21.70 -8.48 8.97
N SER A 39 21.17 -8.01 10.09
CA SER A 39 20.57 -8.87 11.14
C SER A 39 19.25 -9.50 10.71
N GLY A 40 18.54 -8.88 9.75
CA GLY A 40 17.19 -9.29 9.35
C GLY A 40 16.14 -9.06 10.44
N GLU A 41 16.44 -8.29 11.49
CA GLU A 41 15.51 -8.03 12.58
C GLU A 41 14.24 -7.32 12.08
N ARG A 42 14.41 -6.26 11.27
CA ARG A 42 13.28 -5.52 10.69
C ARG A 42 12.33 -6.42 9.90
N ASP A 43 12.89 -7.35 9.14
CA ASP A 43 12.13 -8.30 8.34
C ASP A 43 11.29 -9.27 9.20
N ARG A 44 11.84 -9.78 10.31
CA ARG A 44 11.10 -10.63 11.27
C ARG A 44 10.01 -9.85 12.02
N LEU A 45 10.30 -8.60 12.38
CA LEU A 45 9.32 -7.72 13.02
C LEU A 45 8.17 -7.41 12.06
N LEU A 46 8.48 -7.09 10.80
CA LEU A 46 7.46 -6.88 9.76
C LEU A 46 6.66 -8.15 9.48
N GLU A 47 7.29 -9.32 9.46
CA GLU A 47 6.59 -10.60 9.35
C GLU A 47 5.55 -10.76 10.47
N SER A 48 5.96 -10.55 11.73
CA SER A 48 5.07 -10.66 12.89
C SER A 48 3.86 -9.73 12.76
N ILE A 49 4.08 -8.51 12.25
CA ILE A 49 3.03 -7.52 12.01
C ILE A 49 2.11 -7.93 10.85
N VAL A 50 2.66 -8.53 9.78
CA VAL A 50 1.87 -9.07 8.67
C VAL A 50 1.03 -10.27 9.13
N VAL A 51 1.56 -11.14 9.98
CA VAL A 51 0.82 -12.25 10.57
C VAL A 51 -0.32 -11.72 11.45
N ALA A 52 -0.03 -10.74 12.31
CA ALA A 52 -1.05 -10.09 13.13
C ALA A 52 -2.14 -9.41 12.28
N TYR A 53 -1.77 -8.78 11.17
CA TYR A 53 -2.72 -8.24 10.20
C TYR A 53 -3.60 -9.31 9.55
N ARG A 54 -3.05 -10.49 9.24
CA ARG A 54 -3.82 -11.56 8.58
C ARG A 54 -4.83 -12.23 9.50
N PHE A 55 -4.47 -12.42 10.76
CA PHE A 55 -5.21 -13.27 11.70
C PHE A 55 -5.84 -12.52 12.88
N GLY A 56 -5.48 -11.25 13.09
CA GLY A 56 -6.03 -10.39 14.13
C GLY A 56 -7.04 -9.36 13.60
N ASP A 57 -7.19 -8.26 14.33
CA ASP A 57 -8.01 -7.12 13.91
C ASP A 57 -7.38 -6.41 12.71
N ARG A 58 -7.95 -6.66 11.53
CA ARG A 58 -7.44 -6.10 10.27
C ARG A 58 -7.42 -4.59 10.25
N GLN A 59 -8.42 -3.93 10.84
CA GLN A 59 -8.51 -2.47 10.79
C GLN A 59 -7.40 -1.85 11.64
N LEU A 60 -7.19 -2.41 12.83
CA LEU A 60 -6.12 -2.00 13.72
C LEU A 60 -4.75 -2.21 13.07
N TRP A 61 -4.48 -3.42 12.60
CA TRP A 61 -3.16 -3.78 12.07
C TRP A 61 -2.88 -3.19 10.69
N ALA A 62 -3.91 -2.84 9.91
CA ALA A 62 -3.75 -2.05 8.69
C ALA A 62 -3.14 -0.67 9.00
N ALA A 63 -3.62 0.02 10.04
CA ALA A 63 -3.10 1.33 10.43
C ALA A 63 -1.61 1.23 10.85
N VAL A 64 -1.26 0.19 11.62
CA VAL A 64 0.13 -0.11 12.00
C VAL A 64 1.02 -0.34 10.78
N LEU A 65 0.57 -1.21 9.86
CA LEU A 65 1.33 -1.60 8.69
C LEU A 65 1.53 -0.42 7.73
N LEU A 66 0.49 0.40 7.51
CA LEU A 66 0.59 1.58 6.65
C LEU A 66 1.51 2.64 7.23
N ASP A 67 1.45 2.91 8.52
CA ASP A 67 2.37 3.84 9.17
C ASP A 67 3.84 3.38 9.00
N LEU A 68 4.15 2.11 9.27
CA LEU A 68 5.50 1.56 9.14
C LEU A 68 6.04 1.62 7.71
N LEU A 69 5.17 1.39 6.72
CA LEU A 69 5.53 1.36 5.31
C LEU A 69 5.45 2.73 4.64
N THR A 70 4.88 3.74 5.30
CA THR A 70 4.66 5.08 4.74
C THR A 70 5.91 5.65 4.06
N PRO A 71 7.12 5.59 4.66
CA PRO A 71 8.33 6.08 3.99
C PRO A 71 8.61 5.38 2.65
N ALA A 72 8.48 4.05 2.61
CA ALA A 72 8.72 3.26 1.41
C ALA A 72 7.62 3.46 0.36
N ILE A 73 6.37 3.64 0.79
CA ILE A 73 5.23 4.00 -0.08
C ILE A 73 5.49 5.34 -0.75
N LEU A 74 5.84 6.37 0.03
CA LEU A 74 6.12 7.71 -0.49
C LEU A 74 7.27 7.72 -1.49
N GLU A 75 8.36 6.99 -1.20
CA GLU A 75 9.47 6.84 -2.12
C GLU A 75 9.00 6.18 -3.43
N ARG A 76 8.18 5.14 -3.34
CA ARG A 76 7.69 4.42 -4.52
C ARG A 76 6.72 5.25 -5.35
N LEU A 77 5.87 6.06 -4.72
CA LEU A 77 4.88 6.92 -5.39
C LEU A 77 5.54 7.96 -6.30
N ARG A 78 6.76 8.41 -6.00
CA ARG A 78 7.53 9.35 -6.85
C ARG A 78 7.76 8.84 -8.28
N HIS A 79 7.67 7.53 -8.50
CA HIS A 79 7.87 6.92 -9.80
C HIS A 79 6.58 6.79 -10.63
N PHE A 80 5.43 7.13 -10.08
CA PHE A 80 4.17 7.13 -10.81
C PHE A 80 3.90 8.51 -11.38
N ARG A 81 3.50 8.56 -12.65
CA ARG A 81 2.99 9.76 -13.30
C ARG A 81 1.48 9.61 -13.44
N PRO A 82 0.66 10.44 -12.78
CA PRO A 82 -0.78 10.44 -13.01
C PRO A 82 -1.07 10.85 -14.47
N GLU A 83 -2.23 10.45 -14.98
CA GLU A 83 -2.71 10.80 -16.32
C GLU A 83 -4.02 11.61 -16.20
N PRO A 84 -3.94 12.93 -15.96
CA PRO A 84 -5.10 13.80 -15.92
C PRO A 84 -5.82 13.85 -17.28
N PRO A 85 -7.14 14.10 -17.32
CA PRO A 85 -8.00 14.51 -16.22
C PRO A 85 -8.59 13.37 -15.39
N ALA A 86 -8.39 12.12 -15.79
CA ALA A 86 -9.21 11.02 -15.28
C ALA A 86 -8.51 10.10 -14.28
N ILE A 87 -7.20 10.22 -14.07
CA ILE A 87 -6.51 9.66 -12.88
C ILE A 87 -5.61 10.75 -12.31
N ASP A 88 -5.87 11.15 -11.07
CA ASP A 88 -5.00 12.06 -10.34
C ASP A 88 -3.99 11.30 -9.44
N LEU A 89 -3.20 12.06 -8.68
CA LEU A 89 -2.21 11.48 -7.78
C LEU A 89 -2.86 10.86 -6.53
N GLU A 90 -4.02 11.35 -6.11
CA GLU A 90 -4.75 10.81 -4.97
C GLU A 90 -5.34 9.45 -5.28
N ASP A 91 -5.86 9.25 -6.50
CA ASP A 91 -6.31 7.95 -7.01
C ASP A 91 -5.17 6.93 -6.98
N VAL A 92 -4.01 7.31 -7.52
CA VAL A 92 -2.81 6.45 -7.53
C VAL A 92 -2.36 6.12 -6.11
N ARG A 93 -2.43 7.09 -5.19
CA ARG A 93 -2.10 6.89 -3.78
C ARG A 93 -3.08 5.91 -3.11
N ALA A 94 -4.38 6.12 -3.28
CA ALA A 94 -5.41 5.26 -2.71
C ALA A 94 -5.28 3.83 -3.23
N GLU A 95 -5.14 3.66 -4.54
CA GLU A 95 -4.91 2.34 -5.13
C GLU A 95 -3.60 1.72 -4.62
N PHE A 96 -2.53 2.48 -4.45
CA PHE A 96 -1.28 1.94 -3.90
C PHE A 96 -1.47 1.42 -2.48
N VAL A 97 -2.19 2.15 -1.62
CA VAL A 97 -2.52 1.72 -0.25
C VAL A 97 -3.32 0.42 -0.27
N VAL A 98 -4.36 0.32 -1.10
CA VAL A 98 -5.15 -0.90 -1.28
C VAL A 98 -4.25 -2.07 -1.70
N GLN A 99 -3.37 -1.85 -2.69
CA GLN A 99 -2.48 -2.88 -3.20
C GLN A 99 -1.39 -3.30 -2.18
N VAL A 100 -0.98 -2.41 -1.27
CA VAL A 100 -0.09 -2.77 -0.15
C VAL A 100 -0.82 -3.67 0.85
N LEU A 101 -2.04 -3.31 1.24
CA LEU A 101 -2.85 -4.11 2.17
C LEU A 101 -3.21 -5.48 1.57
N GLU A 102 -3.51 -5.53 0.28
CA GLU A 102 -3.76 -6.77 -0.45
C GLU A 102 -2.49 -7.63 -0.53
N ALA A 103 -1.32 -7.03 -0.77
CA ALA A 103 -0.05 -7.73 -0.75
C ALA A 103 0.23 -8.30 0.64
N ALA A 104 0.02 -7.52 1.70
CA ALA A 104 0.17 -7.98 3.08
C ALA A 104 -0.78 -9.14 3.40
N ALA A 105 -2.01 -9.13 2.87
CA ALA A 105 -2.99 -10.21 3.09
C ALA A 105 -2.64 -11.51 2.35
N THR A 106 -2.15 -11.41 1.10
CA THR A 106 -2.15 -12.56 0.18
C THR A 106 -0.77 -13.07 -0.23
N MET A 107 0.29 -12.28 -0.08
CA MET A 107 1.59 -12.68 -0.62
C MET A 107 2.23 -13.80 0.22
N PRO A 108 2.89 -14.81 -0.39
CA PRO A 108 3.65 -15.78 0.37
C PRO A 108 4.87 -15.10 1.02
N LEU A 109 5.07 -15.34 2.32
CA LEU A 109 6.26 -14.92 3.05
C LEU A 109 7.40 -15.91 2.74
N PRO A 110 8.60 -15.45 2.39
CA PRO A 110 9.70 -16.36 2.06
C PRO A 110 10.21 -17.10 3.31
N PRO A 111 10.78 -18.30 3.15
CA PRO A 111 11.33 -19.06 4.27
C PRO A 111 12.47 -18.36 5.01
N ASP A 112 13.27 -17.54 4.30
CA ASP A 112 14.39 -16.78 4.86
C ASP A 112 13.98 -15.40 5.39
N LEU A 113 12.69 -15.04 5.23
CA LEU A 113 12.09 -13.77 5.62
C LEU A 113 12.80 -12.54 5.07
N ARG A 114 13.66 -12.67 4.06
CA ARG A 114 14.43 -11.53 3.56
C ARG A 114 13.58 -10.62 2.68
N PHE A 115 13.76 -9.31 2.88
CA PHE A 115 13.21 -8.25 2.06
C PHE A 115 11.67 -8.20 2.03
N VAL A 116 11.00 -8.46 3.17
CA VAL A 116 9.52 -8.48 3.26
C VAL A 116 8.96 -7.14 2.82
N GLU A 117 9.49 -6.04 3.34
CA GLU A 117 9.10 -4.67 2.98
C GLU A 117 9.18 -4.46 1.45
N ARG A 118 10.37 -4.69 0.89
CA ARG A 118 10.63 -4.48 -0.54
C ARG A 118 9.70 -5.33 -1.40
N ARG A 119 9.43 -6.58 -1.01
CA ARG A 119 8.51 -7.45 -1.74
C ARG A 119 7.09 -6.92 -1.73
N MET A 120 6.57 -6.46 -0.58
CA MET A 120 5.25 -5.85 -0.51
C MET A 120 5.16 -4.59 -1.39
N ILE A 121 6.14 -3.69 -1.30
CA ILE A 121 6.16 -2.44 -2.09
C ILE A 121 6.25 -2.73 -3.59
N LEU A 122 7.05 -3.72 -4.00
CA LEU A 122 7.15 -4.13 -5.40
C LEU A 122 5.86 -4.78 -5.90
N ARG A 123 5.24 -5.64 -5.10
CA ARG A 123 3.95 -6.28 -5.39
C ARG A 123 2.87 -5.23 -5.57
N ALA A 124 2.76 -4.28 -4.62
CA ALA A 124 1.81 -3.19 -4.68
C ALA A 124 2.00 -2.34 -5.95
N GLY A 125 3.25 -1.98 -6.26
CA GLY A 125 3.55 -1.23 -7.49
C GLY A 125 3.28 -2.01 -8.78
N GLN A 126 3.30 -3.35 -8.77
CA GLN A 126 2.82 -4.15 -9.90
C GLN A 126 1.29 -4.11 -10.01
N GLY A 127 0.59 -4.17 -8.89
CA GLY A 127 -0.87 -4.03 -8.79
C GLY A 127 -1.34 -2.71 -9.40
N VAL A 128 -0.80 -1.58 -8.93
CA VAL A 128 -1.12 -0.24 -9.47
C VAL A 128 -0.87 -0.15 -10.98
N ARG A 129 0.26 -0.69 -11.47
CA ARG A 129 0.53 -0.70 -12.92
C ARG A 129 -0.46 -1.53 -13.72
N ARG A 130 -0.96 -2.64 -13.16
CA ARG A 130 -2.02 -3.44 -13.81
C ARG A 130 -3.34 -2.69 -13.81
N TRP A 131 -3.69 -2.07 -12.68
CA TRP A 131 -4.87 -1.23 -12.57
C TRP A 131 -4.86 -0.08 -13.59
N LEU A 132 -3.76 0.70 -13.67
CA LEU A 132 -3.60 1.77 -14.67
C LEU A 132 -3.73 1.28 -16.13
N ARG A 133 -3.26 0.07 -16.44
CA ARG A 133 -3.44 -0.53 -17.78
C ARG A 133 -4.90 -0.91 -18.04
N LYS A 134 -5.57 -1.49 -17.04
CA LYS A 134 -6.98 -1.86 -17.13
C LYS A 134 -7.84 -0.61 -17.36
N GLU A 135 -7.55 0.44 -16.63
CA GLU A 135 -8.26 1.72 -16.70
C GLU A 135 -8.09 2.40 -18.05
N ARG A 136 -6.86 2.48 -18.58
CA ARG A 136 -6.62 2.96 -19.96
C ARG A 136 -7.37 2.16 -21.01
N ARG A 137 -7.44 0.84 -20.87
CA ARG A 137 -8.18 -0.03 -21.80
C ARG A 137 -9.68 0.22 -21.75
N TRP A 138 -10.23 0.34 -20.55
CA TRP A 138 -11.66 0.60 -20.35
C TRP A 138 -12.06 1.94 -20.98
N ARG A 139 -11.26 2.99 -20.78
CA ARG A 139 -11.48 4.30 -21.42
C ARG A 139 -11.44 4.26 -22.93
N GLY A 140 -10.45 3.58 -23.52
CA GLY A 140 -10.38 3.42 -24.97
C GLY A 140 -11.64 2.75 -25.54
N ASN A 141 -12.19 1.79 -24.83
CA ASN A 141 -13.44 1.13 -25.23
C ASN A 141 -14.66 2.07 -25.09
N CYS A 142 -14.77 2.84 -23.99
CA CYS A 142 -15.87 3.79 -23.79
C CYS A 142 -15.87 4.92 -24.84
N GLN A 143 -14.71 5.51 -25.12
CA GLN A 143 -14.56 6.54 -26.17
C GLN A 143 -14.93 6.02 -27.56
N THR A 144 -14.59 4.76 -27.85
CA THR A 144 -14.96 4.12 -29.12
C THR A 144 -16.48 3.99 -29.23
N LEU A 145 -17.17 3.59 -28.16
CA LEU A 145 -18.63 3.47 -28.15
C LEU A 145 -19.34 4.82 -28.27
N GLU A 146 -18.87 5.85 -27.57
CA GLU A 146 -19.41 7.22 -27.70
C GLU A 146 -19.27 7.74 -29.13
N SER A 147 -18.11 7.51 -29.77
CA SER A 147 -17.86 7.92 -31.16
C SER A 147 -18.72 7.19 -32.20
N LEU A 148 -19.20 5.98 -31.88
CA LEU A 148 -20.13 5.22 -32.71
C LEU A 148 -21.56 5.70 -32.53
N ALA A 149 -21.98 5.97 -31.29
CA ALA A 149 -23.29 6.53 -30.98
C ALA A 149 -23.53 7.92 -31.60
N GLU A 150 -22.49 8.76 -31.65
CA GLU A 150 -22.56 10.09 -32.30
C GLU A 150 -22.67 10.02 -33.83
N LYS A 151 -22.16 8.94 -34.45
CA LYS A 151 -22.25 8.73 -35.91
C LYS A 151 -23.59 8.18 -36.35
N GLU A 152 -24.30 7.45 -35.49
CA GLU A 152 -25.64 6.91 -35.80
C GLU A 152 -26.77 7.92 -35.59
N SER A 153 -26.52 9.04 -34.91
CA SER A 153 -27.47 10.15 -34.73
C SER A 153 -27.37 11.27 -35.78
N LYS A 154 -26.57 11.07 -36.84
CA LYS A 154 -26.46 11.97 -38.00
C LYS A 154 -26.93 11.25 -39.27
#